data_AF-A0A845Y243-F1
#
_entry.id   AF-A0A845Y243-F1
#
_cell.length_a   1.000
_cell.length_b   1.000
_cell.length_c   1.000
_cell.angle_alpha   90.00
_cell.angle_beta   90.00
_cell.angle_gamma   90.00
#
_symmetry.space_group_name_H-M   'P 1'
#
loop_
_entity.id
_entity.type
_entity.pdbx_description
1 polymer ?
#
loop_
_entity_poly.entity_id
_entity_poly.type
_entity_poly.pdbx_seq_one_letter_code
_entity_poly.pdbx_strand_id
1 'polypeptide(L)'
;MLLFVFYTNYIHTLMPAMYGWPVEDYEKVKTYKNIQVKLFFSQLTIDDRTKRPLWKYNSQITFRLVDETTETFTEAKAKALAEKIYKTLVNPQMHWNKGKIRVSYNDDQGYRFSLDCKDEAEGKRVMRQIMSIQGHTMEEGKTRVSKIDGGFPNNPGTHKVYGKITKKVSQRPEVKVEFTHAVALVWSKGEPVGLVGPRHKLRSAFFRF
;
A
#
# COMPACT_ATOMS: atom_id res chain seq x y z
N MET A 1 35.00 6.93 32.70
CA MET A 1 34.93 5.62 31.99
C MET A 1 33.91 4.65 32.62
N LEU A 2 33.78 4.57 33.96
CA LEU A 2 32.80 3.71 34.65
C LEU A 2 31.33 4.00 34.30
N LEU A 3 30.93 5.27 34.20
CA LEU A 3 29.56 5.67 33.85
C LEU A 3 29.09 5.15 32.48
N PHE A 4 30.00 5.02 31.51
CA PHE A 4 29.70 4.51 30.18
C PHE A 4 29.32 3.03 30.20
N VAL A 5 30.03 2.23 31.01
CA VAL A 5 29.81 0.78 31.13
C VAL A 5 28.50 0.45 31.85
N PHE A 6 28.10 1.25 32.83
CA PHE A 6 26.79 1.09 33.48
C PHE A 6 25.63 1.46 32.56
N TYR A 7 25.78 2.55 31.78
CA TYR A 7 24.74 2.97 30.85
C TYR A 7 24.53 1.98 29.71
N THR A 8 25.60 1.46 29.11
CA THR A 8 25.50 0.49 28.01
C THR A 8 24.90 -0.84 28.46
N ASN A 9 25.31 -1.36 29.63
CA ASN A 9 24.75 -2.61 30.16
C ASN A 9 23.28 -2.47 30.58
N TYR A 10 22.88 -1.34 31.15
CA TYR A 10 21.48 -1.07 31.52
C TYR A 10 20.58 -0.95 30.28
N ILE A 11 21.06 -0.29 29.22
CA ILE A 11 20.35 -0.20 27.94
C ILE A 11 20.23 -1.59 27.29
N HIS A 12 21.27 -2.43 27.35
CA HIS A 12 21.25 -3.78 26.79
C HIS A 12 20.28 -4.74 27.49
N THR A 13 20.02 -4.55 28.79
CA THR A 13 19.05 -5.37 29.55
C THR A 13 17.62 -4.94 29.34
N LEU A 14 17.38 -3.67 29.03
CA LEU A 14 16.04 -3.13 28.73
C LEU A 14 15.61 -3.36 27.29
N MET A 15 16.55 -3.53 26.36
CA MET A 15 16.23 -3.84 24.97
C MET A 15 16.15 -5.37 24.78
N PRO A 16 15.02 -5.92 24.32
CA PRO A 16 14.98 -7.32 23.91
C PRO A 16 16.02 -7.54 22.80
N ALA A 17 16.69 -8.69 22.81
CA ALA A 17 17.65 -9.02 21.76
C ALA A 17 16.96 -8.95 20.38
N MET A 18 17.30 -7.93 19.60
CA MET A 18 16.79 -7.76 18.25
C MET A 18 17.66 -8.56 17.28
N TYR A 19 17.12 -9.66 16.76
CA TYR A 19 17.73 -10.34 15.63
C TYR A 19 17.32 -9.62 14.34
N GLY A 20 18.22 -8.77 13.84
CA GLY A 20 18.06 -8.11 12.53
C GLY A 20 18.71 -8.95 11.44
N TRP A 21 17.98 -9.22 10.36
CA TRP A 21 18.57 -9.74 9.13
C TRP A 21 18.92 -8.55 8.23
N PRO A 22 20.18 -8.39 7.79
CA PRO A 22 20.55 -7.40 6.77
C PRO A 22 19.63 -7.51 5.55
N VAL A 23 19.09 -6.39 5.07
CA VAL A 23 18.14 -6.40 3.96
C VAL A 23 18.77 -7.03 2.71
N GLU A 24 20.07 -6.78 2.50
CA GLU A 24 20.84 -7.32 1.39
C GLU A 24 20.89 -8.85 1.39
N ASP A 25 21.00 -9.46 2.57
CA ASP A 25 21.06 -10.92 2.70
C ASP A 25 19.67 -11.56 2.62
N TYR A 26 18.64 -10.87 3.11
CA TYR A 26 17.24 -11.30 2.88
C TYR A 26 16.90 -11.26 1.40
N GLU A 27 17.40 -10.23 0.71
CA GLU A 27 17.20 -10.04 -0.71
C GLU A 27 17.91 -11.15 -1.51
N LYS A 28 19.17 -11.48 -1.23
CA LYS A 28 19.88 -12.60 -1.90
C LYS A 28 19.12 -13.93 -1.88
N VAL A 29 18.40 -14.24 -0.79
CA VAL A 29 17.66 -15.51 -0.63
C VAL A 29 16.34 -15.51 -1.40
N LYS A 30 15.69 -14.36 -1.55
CA LYS A 30 14.46 -14.24 -2.35
C LYS A 30 14.78 -13.54 -3.67
N THR A 31 15.15 -14.29 -4.69
CA THR A 31 15.28 -13.78 -6.05
C THR A 31 13.92 -13.29 -6.57
N TYR A 32 13.52 -12.07 -6.21
CA TYR A 32 12.42 -11.38 -6.85
C TYR A 32 12.94 -10.90 -8.21
N LYS A 33 12.96 -11.80 -9.20
CA LYS A 33 13.39 -11.47 -10.57
C LYS A 33 12.56 -10.35 -11.20
N ASN A 34 11.35 -10.13 -10.68
CA ASN A 34 10.32 -9.34 -11.34
C ASN A 34 10.04 -8.06 -10.54
N ILE A 35 9.86 -6.98 -11.28
CA ILE A 35 9.68 -5.64 -10.73
C ILE A 35 8.30 -5.51 -10.11
N GLN A 36 8.23 -4.88 -8.93
CA GLN A 36 6.97 -4.69 -8.21
C GLN A 36 6.55 -3.23 -8.28
N VAL A 37 5.34 -2.98 -8.77
CA VAL A 37 4.74 -1.65 -8.77
C VAL A 37 3.82 -1.55 -7.56
N LYS A 38 4.08 -0.57 -6.70
CA LYS A 38 3.26 -0.26 -5.53
C LYS A 38 2.48 1.02 -5.77
N LEU A 39 1.16 0.90 -5.70
CA LEU A 39 0.21 2.01 -5.75
C LEU A 39 -0.29 2.31 -4.34
N PHE A 40 -0.19 3.57 -3.92
CA PHE A 40 -0.61 4.01 -2.60
C PHE A 40 -1.85 4.87 -2.67
N PHE A 41 -2.79 4.54 -1.78
CA PHE A 41 -4.06 5.23 -1.61
C PHE A 41 -4.21 5.66 -0.17
N SER A 42 -4.70 6.87 0.05
CA SER A 42 -4.92 7.41 1.38
C SER A 42 -6.24 8.17 1.43
N GLN A 43 -6.91 8.12 2.57
CA GLN A 43 -7.99 9.06 2.85
C GLN A 43 -7.40 10.42 3.21
N LEU A 44 -7.83 11.47 2.51
CA LEU A 44 -7.60 12.84 2.96
C LEU A 44 -8.70 13.20 3.96
N THR A 45 -8.32 13.34 5.23
CA THR A 45 -9.22 13.83 6.29
C THR A 45 -8.63 15.13 6.82
N ILE A 46 -9.45 16.10 7.20
CA ILE A 46 -8.98 17.30 7.92
C ILE A 46 -9.02 16.97 9.41
N ASP A 47 -7.90 17.19 10.11
CA ASP A 47 -7.85 17.07 11.56
C ASP A 47 -8.65 18.21 12.20
N ASP A 48 -9.71 17.87 12.94
CA ASP A 48 -10.57 18.84 13.60
C ASP A 48 -9.83 19.74 14.60
N ARG A 49 -8.71 19.26 15.18
CA ARG A 49 -7.93 20.04 16.16
C ARG A 49 -6.97 21.01 15.50
N THR A 50 -6.21 20.54 14.51
CA THR A 50 -5.14 21.34 13.87
C THR A 50 -5.59 22.01 12.57
N LYS A 51 -6.79 21.66 12.07
CA LYS A 51 -7.30 21.99 10.73
C LYS A 51 -6.33 21.60 9.60
N ARG A 52 -5.42 20.66 9.85
CA ARG A 52 -4.43 20.17 8.86
C ARG A 52 -4.91 18.87 8.22
N PRO A 53 -4.54 18.59 6.96
CA PRO A 53 -4.80 17.30 6.35
C PRO A 53 -4.06 16.20 7.12
N LEU A 54 -4.78 15.15 7.49
CA LEU A 54 -4.30 13.96 8.19
C LEU A 54 -4.70 12.71 7.40
N TRP A 55 -3.72 11.89 7.04
CA TRP A 55 -3.95 10.62 6.38
C TRP A 55 -4.21 9.53 7.42
N LYS A 56 -5.48 9.24 7.70
CA LYS A 56 -5.87 8.23 8.71
C LYS A 56 -5.81 6.80 8.18
N TYR A 57 -6.31 6.58 6.98
CA TYR A 57 -6.46 5.24 6.44
C TYR A 57 -5.70 5.12 5.13
N ASN A 58 -4.78 4.16 5.10
CA ASN A 58 -3.95 3.85 3.95
C ASN A 58 -4.35 2.51 3.36
N SER A 59 -4.24 2.41 2.04
CA SER A 59 -4.36 1.17 1.29
C SER A 59 -3.24 1.11 0.27
N GLN A 60 -2.71 -0.08 0.06
CA GLN A 60 -1.66 -0.33 -0.91
C GLN A 60 -2.13 -1.43 -1.85
N ILE A 61 -1.94 -1.21 -3.14
CA ILE A 61 -2.16 -2.23 -4.16
C ILE A 61 -0.83 -2.48 -4.84
N THR A 62 -0.46 -3.76 -5.00
CA THR A 62 0.81 -4.15 -5.58
C THR A 62 0.56 -5.13 -6.70
N PHE A 63 1.24 -4.95 -7.82
CA PHE A 63 1.30 -5.92 -8.91
C PHE A 63 2.73 -6.06 -9.41
N ARG A 64 3.02 -7.18 -10.07
CA ARG A 64 4.33 -7.45 -10.64
C ARG A 64 4.29 -7.32 -12.16
N LEU A 65 5.38 -6.84 -12.73
CA LEU A 65 5.61 -6.87 -14.17
C LEU A 65 6.27 -8.22 -14.48
N VAL A 66 5.56 -9.15 -15.11
CA VAL A 66 6.08 -10.51 -15.34
C VAL A 66 7.10 -10.54 -16.48
N ASP A 67 6.86 -9.75 -17.51
CA ASP A 67 7.70 -9.68 -18.71
C ASP A 67 8.94 -8.80 -18.54
N GLU A 68 9.09 -8.16 -17.37
CA GLU A 68 10.19 -7.23 -17.10
C GLU A 68 11.07 -7.71 -15.95
N THR A 69 12.37 -7.72 -16.20
CA THR A 69 13.40 -7.95 -15.20
C THR A 69 14.16 -6.66 -14.91
N THR A 70 15.03 -6.69 -13.90
CA THR A 70 15.93 -5.58 -13.56
C THR A 70 16.76 -5.07 -14.74
N GLU A 71 17.14 -5.97 -15.64
CA GLU A 71 17.99 -5.65 -16.79
C GLU A 71 17.19 -5.03 -17.94
N THR A 72 15.92 -5.45 -18.12
CA THR A 72 15.08 -4.98 -19.22
C THR A 72 14.31 -3.70 -18.89
N PHE A 73 14.20 -3.36 -17.61
CA PHE A 73 13.46 -2.19 -17.15
C PHE A 73 14.31 -0.92 -17.17
N THR A 74 14.26 -0.25 -18.30
CA THR A 74 14.96 1.02 -18.51
C THR A 74 14.13 2.21 -18.02
N GLU A 75 14.79 3.37 -17.90
CA GLU A 75 14.12 4.63 -17.56
C GLU A 75 12.99 4.99 -18.53
N ALA A 76 13.18 4.72 -19.82
CA ALA A 76 12.16 4.96 -20.85
C ALA A 76 10.88 4.14 -20.59
N LYS A 77 11.02 2.86 -20.21
CA LYS A 77 9.89 2.00 -19.84
C LYS A 77 9.23 2.48 -18.55
N ALA A 78 10.02 2.90 -17.56
CA ALA A 78 9.51 3.45 -16.31
C ALA A 78 8.68 4.73 -16.55
N LYS A 79 9.14 5.62 -17.45
CA LYS A 79 8.39 6.81 -17.86
C LYS A 79 7.10 6.45 -18.59
N ALA A 80 7.15 5.52 -19.55
CA ALA A 80 5.96 5.06 -20.26
C ALA A 80 4.92 4.44 -19.31
N LEU A 81 5.36 3.66 -18.32
CA LEU A 81 4.50 3.12 -17.27
C LEU A 81 3.90 4.25 -16.41
N ALA A 82 4.71 5.23 -16.01
CA ALA A 82 4.24 6.38 -15.25
C ALA A 82 3.18 7.20 -16.00
N GLU A 83 3.32 7.37 -17.33
CA GLU A 83 2.30 8.02 -18.17
C GLU A 83 0.97 7.28 -18.16
N LYS A 84 1.01 5.94 -18.29
CA LYS A 84 -0.20 5.11 -18.22
C LYS A 84 -0.86 5.23 -16.84
N ILE A 85 -0.08 5.12 -15.76
CA ILE A 85 -0.56 5.30 -14.38
C ILE A 85 -1.20 6.68 -14.21
N TYR A 86 -0.56 7.75 -14.71
CA TYR A 86 -1.08 9.11 -14.61
C TYR A 86 -2.43 9.25 -15.32
N LYS A 87 -2.54 8.77 -16.56
CA LYS A 87 -3.77 8.82 -17.35
C LYS A 87 -4.89 7.98 -16.75
N THR A 88 -4.58 6.85 -16.12
CA THR A 88 -5.61 5.95 -15.58
C THR A 88 -6.03 6.30 -14.14
N LEU A 89 -5.10 6.81 -13.32
CA LEU A 89 -5.30 6.96 -11.87
C LEU A 89 -5.33 8.40 -11.36
N VAL A 90 -4.73 9.36 -12.07
CA VAL A 90 -4.69 10.76 -11.66
C VAL A 90 -5.76 11.58 -12.39
N ASN A 91 -5.96 11.32 -13.68
CA ASN A 91 -6.93 12.04 -14.49
C ASN A 91 -7.87 11.09 -15.27
N PRO A 92 -9.00 10.63 -14.68
CA PRO A 92 -9.62 11.10 -13.44
C PRO A 92 -8.98 10.52 -12.16
N GLN A 93 -9.09 11.26 -11.05
CA GLN A 93 -8.52 10.83 -9.77
C GLN A 93 -9.24 9.57 -9.26
N MET A 94 -8.51 8.45 -9.28
CA MET A 94 -9.04 7.17 -8.86
C MET A 94 -9.28 7.17 -7.35
N HIS A 95 -10.48 6.73 -6.99
CA HIS A 95 -10.90 6.50 -5.63
C HIS A 95 -11.79 5.27 -5.54
N TRP A 96 -11.92 4.76 -4.32
CA TRP A 96 -12.83 3.67 -3.98
C TRP A 96 -13.16 3.70 -2.49
N ASN A 97 -14.25 3.03 -2.13
CA ASN A 97 -14.65 2.85 -0.75
C ASN A 97 -14.06 1.55 -0.23
N LYS A 98 -13.07 1.69 0.64
CA LYS A 98 -12.61 0.58 1.45
C LYS A 98 -13.75 0.13 2.35
N GLY A 99 -13.97 -1.17 2.46
CA GLY A 99 -15.07 -1.71 3.25
C GLY A 99 -14.71 -3.03 3.92
N LYS A 100 -15.72 -3.85 4.18
CA LYS A 100 -15.59 -5.10 4.96
C LYS A 100 -15.53 -6.35 4.10
N ILE A 101 -15.95 -6.24 2.84
CA ILE A 101 -15.93 -7.35 1.89
C ILE A 101 -14.53 -7.40 1.30
N ARG A 102 -13.91 -8.58 1.34
CA ARG A 102 -12.60 -8.78 0.72
C ARG A 102 -12.76 -9.49 -0.61
N VAL A 103 -12.38 -8.80 -1.67
CA VAL A 103 -12.30 -9.32 -3.04
C VAL A 103 -10.84 -9.63 -3.34
N SER A 104 -10.57 -10.86 -3.75
CA SER A 104 -9.24 -11.33 -4.09
C SER A 104 -9.20 -11.80 -5.53
N TYR A 105 -8.08 -11.56 -6.20
CA TYR A 105 -7.85 -11.97 -7.58
C TYR A 105 -6.39 -12.40 -7.72
N ASN A 106 -6.19 -13.61 -8.23
CA ASN A 106 -4.86 -14.18 -8.42
C ASN A 106 -4.73 -14.61 -9.87
N ASP A 107 -3.66 -14.17 -10.51
CA ASP A 107 -3.40 -14.48 -11.90
C ASP A 107 -1.89 -14.62 -12.16
N ASP A 108 -1.56 -15.42 -13.18
CA ASP A 108 -0.19 -15.77 -13.52
C ASP A 108 0.56 -14.60 -14.17
N GLN A 109 -0.16 -13.59 -14.69
CA GLN A 109 0.41 -12.34 -15.19
C GLN A 109 0.98 -11.42 -14.08
N GLY A 110 1.16 -11.93 -12.86
CA GLY A 110 1.81 -11.22 -11.76
C GLY A 110 0.85 -10.44 -10.85
N TYR A 111 -0.46 -10.71 -10.96
CA TYR A 111 -1.48 -10.09 -10.13
C TYR A 111 -1.81 -10.98 -8.93
N ARG A 112 -1.69 -10.40 -7.73
CA ARG A 112 -2.12 -11.01 -6.47
C ARG A 112 -2.84 -9.94 -5.66
N PHE A 113 -4.06 -9.64 -6.06
CA PHE A 113 -4.88 -8.62 -5.43
C PHE A 113 -5.64 -9.20 -4.23
N SER A 114 -5.71 -8.40 -3.17
CA SER A 114 -6.55 -8.65 -2.00
C SER A 114 -7.03 -7.30 -1.51
N LEU A 115 -8.25 -6.96 -1.86
CA LEU A 115 -8.79 -5.62 -1.72
C LEU A 115 -10.01 -5.66 -0.80
N ASP A 116 -9.98 -4.82 0.23
CA ASP A 116 -11.12 -4.63 1.12
C ASP A 116 -12.01 -3.52 0.53
N CYS A 117 -13.23 -3.84 0.12
CA CYS A 117 -14.16 -2.97 -0.60
C CYS A 117 -15.54 -2.94 0.06
N LYS A 118 -16.35 -1.92 -0.26
CA LYS A 118 -17.74 -1.83 0.22
C LYS A 118 -18.60 -2.95 -0.38
N ASP A 119 -18.46 -3.18 -1.67
CA ASP A 119 -19.16 -4.22 -2.42
C ASP A 119 -18.22 -4.94 -3.40
N GLU A 120 -18.70 -6.06 -3.95
CA GLU A 120 -17.94 -6.85 -4.93
C GLU A 120 -17.74 -6.10 -6.25
N ALA A 121 -18.74 -5.33 -6.68
CA ALA A 121 -18.70 -4.60 -7.96
C ALA A 121 -17.60 -3.55 -7.96
N GLU A 122 -17.41 -2.83 -6.85
CA GLU A 122 -16.37 -1.85 -6.63
C GLU A 122 -14.99 -2.50 -6.62
N GLY A 123 -14.85 -3.65 -5.95
CA GLY A 123 -13.61 -4.43 -5.98
C GLY A 123 -13.21 -4.83 -7.40
N LYS A 124 -14.16 -5.40 -8.16
CA LYS A 124 -13.97 -5.75 -9.58
C LYS A 124 -13.64 -4.53 -10.44
N ARG A 125 -14.32 -3.40 -10.24
CA ARG A 125 -14.04 -2.13 -10.94
C ARG A 125 -12.60 -1.68 -10.73
N VAL A 126 -12.13 -1.68 -9.48
CA VAL A 126 -10.76 -1.25 -9.17
C VAL A 126 -9.72 -2.20 -9.73
N MET A 127 -9.92 -3.52 -9.62
CA MET A 127 -9.01 -4.49 -10.21
C MET A 127 -8.91 -4.31 -11.73
N ARG A 128 -10.04 -4.18 -12.44
CA ARG A 128 -10.06 -3.91 -13.89
C ARG A 128 -9.33 -2.62 -14.25
N GLN A 129 -9.56 -1.54 -13.50
CA GLN A 129 -8.88 -0.27 -13.75
C GLN A 129 -7.36 -0.39 -13.58
N ILE A 130 -6.89 -1.16 -12.60
CA ILE A 130 -5.45 -1.38 -12.38
C ILE A 130 -4.85 -2.28 -13.46
N MET A 131 -5.53 -3.36 -13.85
CA MET A 131 -5.07 -4.24 -14.94
C MET A 131 -5.02 -3.51 -16.28
N SER A 132 -5.90 -2.53 -16.51
CA SER A 132 -5.89 -1.70 -17.72
C SER A 132 -4.62 -0.86 -17.89
N ILE A 133 -3.86 -0.60 -16.82
CA ILE A 133 -2.55 0.08 -16.90
C ILE A 133 -1.57 -0.72 -17.77
N GLN A 134 -1.63 -2.06 -17.70
CA GLN A 134 -0.84 -2.95 -18.55
C GLN A 134 -1.58 -3.36 -19.83
N GLY A 135 -2.86 -2.98 -19.98
CA GLY A 135 -3.71 -3.41 -21.09
C GLY A 135 -4.27 -4.82 -20.93
N HIS A 136 -4.24 -5.39 -19.71
CA HIS A 136 -4.73 -6.74 -19.45
C HIS A 136 -6.22 -6.71 -19.08
N THR A 137 -6.93 -7.80 -19.40
CA THR A 137 -8.35 -7.97 -19.07
C THR A 137 -8.53 -8.92 -17.88
N MET A 138 -9.52 -8.64 -17.04
CA MET A 138 -9.80 -9.44 -15.85
C MET A 138 -10.64 -10.67 -16.19
N GLU A 139 -10.14 -11.86 -15.88
CA GLU A 139 -10.89 -13.12 -16.00
C GLU A 139 -11.82 -13.33 -14.79
N GLU A 140 -13.12 -13.45 -15.01
CA GLU A 140 -14.08 -13.48 -13.89
C GLU A 140 -13.94 -14.73 -13.01
N GLY A 141 -13.55 -15.87 -13.59
CA GLY A 141 -13.39 -17.14 -12.88
C GLY A 141 -12.25 -17.19 -11.85
N LYS A 142 -11.32 -16.23 -11.87
CA LYS A 142 -10.20 -16.13 -10.92
C LYS A 142 -10.49 -15.23 -9.72
N THR A 143 -11.69 -14.65 -9.66
CA THR A 143 -12.10 -13.76 -8.56
C THR A 143 -12.69 -14.57 -7.41
N ARG A 144 -12.29 -14.25 -6.17
CA ARG A 144 -12.86 -14.82 -4.95
C ARG A 144 -13.37 -13.71 -4.05
N VAL A 145 -14.53 -13.92 -3.46
CA VAL A 145 -15.13 -12.98 -2.50
C VAL A 145 -15.22 -13.65 -1.14
N SER A 146 -14.75 -12.95 -0.13
CA SER A 146 -14.85 -13.38 1.27
C SER A 146 -15.58 -12.31 2.06
N LYS A 147 -16.63 -12.75 2.78
CA LYS A 147 -17.38 -11.95 3.74
C LYS A 147 -17.14 -12.54 5.11
N ILE A 148 -17.02 -11.69 6.12
CA ILE A 148 -16.87 -12.12 7.51
C ILE A 148 -18.22 -11.94 8.17
N ASP A 149 -18.83 -13.04 8.63
CA ASP A 149 -20.17 -13.05 9.22
C ASP A 149 -20.20 -12.50 10.66
N GLY A 150 -19.03 -12.42 11.32
CA GLY A 150 -18.84 -11.71 12.59
C GLY A 150 -18.73 -10.19 12.37
N GLY A 151 -19.89 -9.53 12.21
CA GLY A 151 -19.97 -8.13 11.81
C GLY A 151 -19.11 -7.17 12.65
N PHE A 152 -18.23 -6.42 12.00
CA PHE A 152 -17.57 -5.26 12.59
C PHE A 152 -18.56 -4.09 12.58
N PRO A 153 -19.07 -3.60 13.72
CA PRO A 153 -20.02 -2.49 13.73
C PRO A 153 -19.32 -1.18 13.30
N ASN A 154 -19.98 -0.39 12.46
CA ASN A 154 -19.44 0.93 12.03
C ASN A 154 -19.30 1.90 13.21
N ASN A 155 -20.16 1.76 14.23
CA ASN A 155 -20.02 2.45 15.49
C ASN A 155 -19.59 1.46 16.59
N PRO A 156 -18.31 1.45 16.99
CA PRO A 156 -17.78 0.46 17.92
C PRO A 156 -18.20 0.73 19.38
N GLY A 157 -18.92 1.82 19.66
CA GLY A 157 -19.37 2.20 21.00
C GLY A 157 -18.22 2.67 21.90
N THR A 158 -18.47 2.70 23.21
CA THR A 158 -17.50 3.15 24.23
C THR A 158 -17.16 2.02 25.21
N HIS A 159 -15.97 2.08 25.80
CA HIS A 159 -15.58 1.22 26.90
C HIS A 159 -14.85 2.02 27.98
N LYS A 160 -14.92 1.55 29.22
CA LYS A 160 -14.24 2.18 30.34
C LYS A 160 -12.82 1.66 30.42
N VAL A 161 -11.84 2.55 30.32
CA VAL A 161 -10.41 2.27 30.53
C VAL A 161 -9.95 3.16 31.65
N TYR A 162 -9.44 2.58 32.73
CA TYR A 162 -8.90 3.32 33.87
C TYR A 162 -9.85 4.42 34.40
N GLY A 163 -11.11 4.06 34.67
CA GLY A 163 -12.10 5.01 35.18
C GLY A 163 -12.71 5.94 34.13
N LYS A 164 -12.08 6.13 32.96
CA LYS A 164 -12.53 7.05 31.91
C LYS A 164 -13.25 6.32 30.77
N ILE A 165 -14.34 6.91 30.30
CA ILE A 165 -15.09 6.38 29.14
C ILE A 165 -14.35 6.80 27.86
N THR A 166 -13.87 5.83 27.09
CA THR A 166 -13.14 6.05 25.84
C THR A 166 -13.84 5.34 24.68
N LYS A 167 -13.83 5.94 23.49
CA LYS A 167 -14.37 5.33 22.26
C LYS A 167 -13.55 4.08 21.91
N LYS A 168 -14.22 2.98 21.60
CA LYS A 168 -13.54 1.80 21.05
C LYS A 168 -12.96 2.16 19.67
N VAL A 169 -11.83 1.54 19.32
CA VAL A 169 -11.24 1.70 18.00
C VAL A 169 -12.14 1.01 16.97
N SER A 170 -12.51 1.73 15.91
CA SER A 170 -13.27 1.15 14.80
C SER A 170 -12.36 0.24 13.98
N GLN A 171 -12.72 -1.04 13.86
CA GLN A 171 -12.01 -2.01 13.05
C GLN A 171 -12.63 -2.06 11.65
N ARG A 172 -11.79 -1.96 10.61
CA ARG A 172 -12.21 -1.95 9.19
C ARG A 172 -13.32 -0.91 8.88
N PRO A 173 -13.10 0.38 9.20
CA PRO A 173 -14.08 1.40 8.89
C PRO A 173 -14.27 1.52 7.38
N GLU A 174 -15.51 1.79 6.98
CA GLU A 174 -15.84 2.09 5.59
C GLU A 174 -15.37 3.51 5.27
N VAL A 175 -14.38 3.63 4.39
CA VAL A 175 -13.73 4.91 4.09
C VAL A 175 -13.40 5.04 2.61
N LYS A 176 -13.68 6.21 2.04
CA LYS A 176 -13.20 6.56 0.71
C LYS A 176 -11.70 6.83 0.77
N VAL A 177 -10.91 6.12 -0.03
CA VAL A 177 -9.48 6.39 -0.20
C VAL A 177 -9.19 6.76 -1.64
N GLU A 178 -8.21 7.64 -1.82
CA GLU A 178 -7.90 8.26 -3.10
C GLU A 178 -6.43 8.00 -3.46
N PHE A 179 -6.15 7.89 -4.75
CA PHE A 179 -4.79 7.68 -5.23
C PHE A 179 -3.89 8.83 -4.80
N THR A 180 -2.70 8.49 -4.29
CA THR A 180 -1.73 9.48 -3.80
C THR A 180 -0.45 9.43 -4.62
N HIS A 181 0.18 8.26 -4.72
CA HIS A 181 1.44 8.10 -5.44
C HIS A 181 1.70 6.65 -5.82
N ALA A 182 2.61 6.45 -6.76
CA ALA A 182 3.05 5.17 -7.26
C ALA A 182 4.59 5.10 -7.32
N VAL A 183 5.14 3.95 -6.95
CA VAL A 183 6.57 3.66 -7.00
C VAL A 183 6.81 2.29 -7.62
N ALA A 184 7.93 2.15 -8.33
CA ALA A 184 8.43 0.86 -8.79
C ALA A 184 9.61 0.43 -7.91
N LEU A 185 9.55 -0.80 -7.43
CA LEU A 185 10.64 -1.48 -6.75
C LEU A 185 11.40 -2.31 -7.76
N VAL A 186 12.59 -1.82 -8.09
CA VAL A 186 13.54 -2.48 -8.97
C VAL A 186 14.56 -3.17 -8.09
N TRP A 187 14.78 -4.46 -8.31
CA TRP A 187 15.76 -5.23 -7.56
C TRP A 187 17.17 -4.65 -7.71
N SER A 188 18.03 -4.77 -6.70
CA SER A 188 19.39 -4.20 -6.68
C SER A 188 19.46 -2.67 -6.61
N LYS A 189 18.35 -1.95 -6.84
CA LYS A 189 18.26 -0.52 -6.62
C LYS A 189 17.75 -0.27 -5.19
N GLY A 190 18.65 0.13 -4.29
CA GLY A 190 18.32 0.37 -2.87
C GLY A 190 17.24 1.43 -2.64
N GLU A 191 17.00 2.31 -3.62
CA GLU A 191 15.91 3.30 -3.58
C GLU A 191 14.80 2.98 -4.60
N PRO A 192 13.52 3.08 -4.20
CA PRO A 192 12.39 2.92 -5.12
C PRO A 192 12.39 3.99 -6.21
N VAL A 193 12.04 3.60 -7.43
CA VAL A 193 11.86 4.54 -8.54
C VAL A 193 10.48 5.20 -8.41
N GLY A 194 10.46 6.53 -8.24
CA GLY A 194 9.22 7.30 -8.21
C GLY A 194 8.58 7.34 -9.59
N LEU A 195 7.36 6.82 -9.73
CA LEU A 195 6.64 6.87 -11.00
C LEU A 195 5.79 8.13 -11.07
N VAL A 196 4.84 8.25 -10.15
CA VAL A 196 3.82 9.31 -10.15
C VAL A 196 3.57 9.74 -8.70
N GLY A 197 3.51 11.05 -8.43
CA GLY A 197 3.12 11.53 -7.10
C GLY A 197 3.37 13.02 -6.88
N PRO A 198 2.87 13.57 -5.78
CA PRO A 198 3.03 14.99 -5.49
C PRO A 198 4.47 15.34 -5.12
N ARG A 199 4.89 16.56 -5.49
CA ARG A 199 6.29 17.04 -5.38
C ARG A 199 6.90 16.90 -3.98
N HIS A 200 6.08 16.96 -2.93
CA HIS A 200 6.54 16.89 -1.54
C HIS A 200 6.80 15.46 -1.04
N LYS A 201 6.21 14.42 -1.67
CA LYS A 201 6.38 13.02 -1.26
C LYS A 201 7.45 12.29 -2.07
N LEU A 202 7.58 12.58 -3.35
CA LEU A 202 8.53 11.91 -4.24
C LEU A 202 9.34 12.94 -5.02
N ARG A 203 10.55 13.24 -4.55
CA ARG A 203 11.47 14.18 -5.24
C ARG A 203 11.89 13.67 -6.62
N SER A 204 12.02 12.35 -6.79
CA SER A 204 12.48 11.69 -8.01
C SER A 204 11.35 11.19 -8.94
N ALA A 205 10.09 11.56 -8.71
CA ALA A 205 8.99 11.10 -9.56
C ALA A 205 9.04 11.69 -10.97
N PHE A 206 8.80 10.84 -11.98
CA PHE A 206 8.71 11.24 -13.40
C PHE A 206 7.53 12.19 -13.63
N PHE A 207 6.35 11.86 -13.13
CA PHE A 207 5.16 12.69 -13.24
C PHE A 207 4.72 13.25 -11.90
N ARG A 208 4.46 14.55 -11.88
CA ARG A 208 4.13 15.32 -10.69
C ARG A 208 2.81 16.04 -10.91
N PHE A 209 2.00 16.09 -9.86
CA PHE A 209 0.74 16.85 -9.80
C PHE A 209 0.58 17.45 -8.40
#